data_AF-A0AA41TAA4-F1
#
_entry.id   AF-A0AA41TAA4-F1
#
_cell.length_a   1.000
_cell.length_b   1.000
_cell.length_c   1.000
_cell.angle_alpha   90.00
_cell.angle_beta   90.00
_cell.angle_gamma   90.00
#
_symmetry.space_group_name_H-M   'P 1'
#
loop_
_entity.id
_entity.type
_entity.pdbx_description
1 polymer ?
#
loop_
_entity_poly.entity_id
_entity_poly.type
_entity_poly.pdbx_seq_one_letter_code
_entity_poly.pdbx_strand_id
1 'polypeptide(L)'
;MLCSPEIPAMAEGEPNHSSLTKTGRVAIMIISRDLTSHDEMFFNIYKIREMADGLCLEVEGKVVSRTEGNIDDWLMGGNSSAEGPEGGGTESTVITGVDIIMNHHLPETSFTREAYKRYIKDDMKSIKGKREEQRPERVKPL
;
A
#
# COMPACT_ATOMS: atom_id res chain seq x y z
N MET A 1 10.19 5.90 -7.13
CA MET A 1 9.67 4.68 -6.48
C MET A 1 9.29 3.65 -7.53
N LEU A 2 10.21 2.72 -7.77
CA LEU A 2 10.02 1.56 -8.61
C LEU A 2 9.61 0.40 -7.70
N CYS A 3 8.35 -0.01 -7.80
CA CYS A 3 7.78 -1.08 -7.01
C CYS A 3 8.13 -2.45 -7.60
N SER A 4 8.61 -3.38 -6.76
CA SER A 4 8.84 -4.77 -7.16
C SER A 4 7.70 -5.64 -6.65
N PRO A 5 6.88 -6.26 -7.51
CA PRO A 5 5.93 -7.28 -7.06
C PRO A 5 6.69 -8.56 -6.71
N GLU A 6 6.71 -8.93 -5.44
CA GLU A 6 7.18 -10.25 -5.01
C GLU A 6 6.09 -11.28 -5.35
N ILE A 7 6.32 -12.09 -6.39
CA ILE A 7 5.48 -13.25 -6.70
C ILE A 7 5.92 -14.38 -5.75
N PRO A 8 5.07 -14.88 -4.85
CA PRO A 8 5.44 -16.03 -4.02
C PRO A 8 5.66 -17.26 -4.92
N ALA A 9 6.80 -17.93 -4.73
CA ALA A 9 7.13 -19.16 -5.40
C ALA A 9 6.03 -20.21 -5.17
N MET A 10 5.62 -20.87 -6.25
CA MET A 10 4.57 -21.89 -6.28
C MET A 10 4.89 -22.99 -5.26
N ALA A 11 4.08 -23.12 -4.21
CA ALA A 11 4.10 -24.28 -3.34
C ALA A 11 3.26 -25.38 -4.00
N GLU A 12 3.93 -26.36 -4.59
CA GLU A 12 3.34 -27.61 -5.06
C GLU A 12 2.84 -28.40 -3.83
N GLY A 13 1.53 -28.47 -3.63
CA GLY A 13 0.88 -29.25 -2.57
C GLY A 13 -0.53 -29.66 -2.99
N GLU A 14 -0.74 -30.98 -3.08
CA GLU A 14 -1.94 -31.67 -3.59
C GLU A 14 -3.27 -31.29 -2.88
N PRO A 15 -4.44 -31.39 -3.56
CA PRO A 15 -5.72 -30.87 -3.05
C PRO A 15 -6.61 -31.95 -2.40
N ASN A 16 -7.22 -31.62 -1.25
CA ASN A 16 -8.29 -32.40 -0.62
C ASN A 16 -9.58 -31.57 -0.45
N HIS A 17 -10.45 -31.73 -1.46
CA HIS A 17 -11.91 -31.84 -1.40
C HIS A 17 -12.76 -30.68 -0.81
N SER A 18 -13.11 -29.69 -1.65
CA SER A 18 -14.52 -29.36 -1.95
C SER A 18 -14.64 -28.50 -3.22
N SER A 19 -15.52 -28.95 -4.11
CA SER A 19 -15.92 -28.45 -5.44
C SER A 19 -16.40 -26.98 -5.48
N LEU A 20 -16.38 -26.19 -6.57
CA LEU A 20 -15.92 -26.28 -7.96
C LEU A 20 -16.13 -24.87 -8.56
N THR A 21 -15.10 -24.21 -9.10
CA THR A 21 -15.22 -23.45 -10.36
C THR A 21 -13.94 -23.63 -11.19
N LYS A 22 -14.15 -24.23 -12.36
CA LYS A 22 -13.32 -24.35 -13.56
C LYS A 22 -12.17 -23.33 -13.65
N THR A 23 -10.91 -23.81 -13.54
CA THR A 23 -9.66 -23.01 -13.59
C THR A 23 -9.60 -21.87 -12.56
N GLY A 24 -9.78 -22.20 -11.28
CA GLY A 24 -9.55 -21.28 -10.18
C GLY A 24 -8.06 -20.98 -10.00
N ARG A 25 -7.55 -19.95 -10.67
CA ARG A 25 -6.37 -19.25 -10.13
C ARG A 25 -6.81 -18.72 -8.77
N VAL A 26 -6.21 -19.21 -7.69
CA VAL A 26 -6.25 -18.50 -6.41
C VAL A 26 -5.79 -17.08 -6.70
N ALA A 27 -6.64 -16.08 -6.47
CA ALA A 27 -6.25 -14.70 -6.59
C ALA A 27 -5.26 -14.41 -5.45
N ILE A 28 -3.97 -14.58 -5.73
CA ILE A 28 -2.91 -14.26 -4.77
C ILE A 28 -2.89 -12.74 -4.62
N MET A 29 -3.12 -12.24 -3.40
CA MET A 29 -2.92 -10.85 -3.07
C MET A 29 -1.41 -10.59 -2.99
N ILE A 30 -0.90 -9.71 -3.84
CA ILE A 30 0.53 -9.34 -3.90
C ILE A 30 0.71 -7.98 -3.25
N ILE A 31 1.71 -7.88 -2.39
CA ILE A 31 2.14 -6.63 -1.74
C ILE A 31 3.24 -6.00 -2.57
N SER A 32 3.04 -4.74 -2.95
CA SER A 32 4.02 -3.94 -3.65
C SER A 32 4.85 -3.16 -2.65
N ARG A 33 6.15 -3.47 -2.58
CA ARG A 33 7.10 -2.81 -1.65
C ARG A 33 8.09 -1.92 -2.41
N ASP A 34 8.50 -0.83 -1.77
CA ASP A 34 9.57 0.01 -2.30
C ASP A 34 10.91 -0.74 -2.26
N LEU A 35 11.69 -0.62 -3.33
CA LEU A 35 12.96 -1.32 -3.44
C LEU A 35 14.03 -0.74 -2.49
N THR A 36 13.91 0.54 -2.11
CA THR A 36 14.89 1.23 -1.29
C THR A 36 14.55 1.12 0.19
N SER A 37 13.34 1.50 0.61
CA SER A 37 12.91 1.52 2.02
C SER A 37 12.28 0.22 2.50
N HIS A 38 11.82 -0.65 1.59
CA HIS A 38 11.03 -1.86 1.88
C HIS A 38 9.64 -1.59 2.48
N ASP A 39 9.19 -0.33 2.49
CA ASP A 39 7.86 0.03 2.95
C ASP A 39 6.78 -0.46 1.98
N GLU A 40 5.63 -0.80 2.52
CA GLU A 40 4.48 -1.25 1.74
C GLU A 40 3.78 -0.07 1.08
N MET A 41 3.65 -0.13 -0.25
CA MET A 41 3.09 0.97 -1.05
C MET A 41 1.61 0.74 -1.36
N PHE A 42 1.28 -0.45 -1.90
CA PHE A 42 -0.08 -0.83 -2.26
C PHE A 42 -0.22 -2.34 -2.51
N PHE A 43 -1.46 -2.84 -2.60
CA PHE A 43 -1.76 -4.22 -2.98
C PHE A 43 -2.20 -4.33 -4.45
N ASN A 44 -2.07 -5.52 -5.06
CA ASN A 44 -2.55 -5.78 -6.43
C ASN A 44 -4.09 -5.82 -6.59
N ILE A 45 -4.84 -5.42 -5.56
CA ILE A 45 -6.30 -5.31 -5.59
C ILE A 45 -6.78 -4.03 -6.29
N TYR A 46 -5.90 -3.03 -6.43
CA TYR A 46 -6.18 -1.81 -7.17
C TYR A 46 -6.00 -2.02 -8.67
N LYS A 47 -6.60 -1.14 -9.48
CA LYS A 47 -6.38 -1.13 -10.92
C LYS A 47 -4.99 -0.55 -11.20
N ILE A 48 -4.08 -1.41 -11.63
CA ILE A 48 -2.67 -1.08 -11.89
C ILE A 48 -2.41 -1.13 -13.40
N ARG A 49 -1.69 -0.14 -13.92
CA ARG A 49 -1.22 -0.09 -15.31
C ARG A 49 0.29 0.09 -15.34
N GLU A 50 0.97 -0.72 -16.14
CA GLU A 50 2.37 -0.49 -16.44
C GLU A 50 2.51 0.65 -17.46
N MET A 51 3.45 1.55 -17.19
CA MET A 51 3.75 2.73 -17.99
C MET A 51 5.26 2.81 -18.22
N ALA A 52 5.67 3.57 -19.24
CA ALA A 52 7.08 3.77 -19.60
C ALA A 52 7.86 2.45 -19.73
N ASP A 53 7.37 1.52 -20.53
CA ASP A 53 7.99 0.20 -20.77
C ASP A 53 8.26 -0.62 -19.49
N GLY A 54 7.31 -0.57 -18.53
CA GLY A 54 7.42 -1.28 -17.26
C GLY A 54 8.34 -0.60 -16.24
N LEU A 55 8.69 0.68 -16.47
CA LEU A 55 9.47 1.49 -15.52
C LEU A 55 8.58 2.20 -14.48
N CYS A 56 7.28 2.33 -14.71
CA CYS A 56 6.37 2.97 -13.77
C CYS A 56 5.08 2.17 -13.64
N LEU A 57 4.48 2.20 -12.45
CA LEU A 57 3.14 1.68 -12.19
C LEU A 57 2.21 2.85 -11.90
N GLU A 58 1.15 2.99 -12.70
CA GLU A 58 0.02 3.87 -12.42
C GLU A 58 -1.01 3.07 -11.61
N VAL A 59 -1.40 3.56 -10.44
CA VAL A 59 -2.36 2.91 -9.54
C VAL A 59 -3.57 3.82 -9.37
N GLU A 60 -4.74 3.35 -9.77
CA GLU A 60 -5.99 4.13 -9.69
C GLU A 60 -6.61 4.01 -8.29
N GLY A 61 -6.62 5.12 -7.55
CA GLY A 61 -7.29 5.23 -6.24
C GLY A 61 -8.63 5.95 -6.33
N LYS A 62 -9.47 5.76 -5.30
CA LYS A 62 -10.77 6.41 -5.15
C LYS A 62 -10.75 7.38 -3.98
N VAL A 63 -11.37 8.54 -4.13
CA VAL A 63 -11.61 9.46 -3.00
C VAL A 63 -12.71 8.87 -2.13
N VAL A 64 -12.43 8.69 -0.84
CA VAL A 64 -13.34 8.13 0.17
C VAL A 64 -13.36 9.01 1.40
N SER A 65 -14.50 9.03 2.10
CA SER A 65 -14.65 9.70 3.39
C SER A 65 -14.85 8.66 4.48
N ARG A 66 -14.17 8.81 5.62
CA ARG A 66 -14.27 7.95 6.81
C ARG A 66 -14.55 8.81 8.01
N THR A 67 -15.44 8.35 8.89
CA THR A 67 -15.68 9.00 10.17
C THR A 67 -14.73 8.39 11.20
N GLU A 68 -13.79 9.19 11.70
CA GLU A 68 -12.90 8.84 12.79
C GLU A 68 -13.56 9.18 14.13
N GLY A 69 -13.39 8.33 15.14
CA GLY A 69 -13.95 8.55 16.48
C GLY A 69 -15.29 7.88 16.78
N ASN A 70 -15.86 7.08 15.88
CA ASN A 70 -16.96 6.16 16.23
C ASN A 70 -16.39 4.84 16.75
N ILE A 71 -15.68 4.89 17.88
CA ILE A 71 -15.51 3.70 18.71
C ILE A 71 -16.86 3.55 19.38
N ASP A 72 -17.65 2.59 18.92
CA ASP A 72 -18.89 2.21 19.58
C ASP A 72 -18.56 2.02 21.06
N ASP A 73 -19.20 2.80 21.94
CA ASP A 73 -18.97 2.83 23.39
C ASP A 73 -19.10 1.42 24.02
N TRP A 74 -19.66 0.48 23.25
CA TRP A 74 -19.69 -0.96 23.50
C TRP A 74 -18.31 -1.66 23.56
N LEU A 75 -17.31 -1.18 22.80
CA LEU A 75 -15.98 -1.83 22.71
C LEU A 75 -15.02 -1.42 23.82
N MET A 76 -15.24 -0.29 24.50
CA MET A 76 -14.54 0.04 25.74
C MET A 76 -15.29 -0.54 26.94
N GLY A 77 -15.30 -1.87 27.03
CA GLY A 77 -15.78 -2.59 28.21
C GLY A 77 -14.91 -2.30 29.44
N GLY A 78 -15.15 -1.16 30.09
CA GLY A 78 -14.36 -0.62 31.21
C GLY A 78 -15.23 0.09 32.25
N ASN A 79 -16.00 -0.70 33.00
CA ASN A 79 -16.58 -0.41 34.32
C ASN A 79 -17.42 0.87 34.47
N SER A 80 -18.73 0.77 34.21
CA SER A 80 -19.73 1.78 34.61
C SER A 80 -19.97 1.76 36.13
N SER A 81 -19.30 2.62 36.88
CA SER A 81 -19.76 3.04 38.22
C SER A 81 -19.13 4.37 38.65
N ALA A 82 -19.66 5.49 38.17
CA ALA A 82 -19.84 6.73 38.95
C ALA A 82 -20.61 7.75 38.10
N GLU A 83 -21.73 8.24 38.65
CA GLU A 83 -22.56 9.31 38.08
C GLU A 83 -21.77 10.62 37.92
N GLY A 84 -21.88 11.25 36.76
CA GLY A 84 -21.38 12.60 36.45
C GLY A 84 -22.08 13.15 35.21
N PRO A 85 -22.41 14.46 35.15
CA PRO A 85 -23.30 14.99 34.13
C PRO A 85 -22.54 15.34 32.83
N GLU A 86 -23.31 15.32 31.74
CA GLU A 86 -23.04 15.92 30.43
C GLU A 86 -22.22 15.05 29.47
N GLY A 87 -22.95 14.21 28.72
CA GLY A 87 -22.46 13.53 27.52
C GLY A 87 -22.05 14.55 26.46
N GLY A 88 -20.78 14.95 26.50
CA GLY A 88 -20.10 15.55 25.36
C GLY A 88 -20.02 14.50 24.27
N GLY A 89 -20.94 14.55 23.31
CA GLY A 89 -20.81 13.80 22.07
C GLY A 89 -19.45 14.11 21.48
N THR A 90 -18.56 13.12 21.43
CA THR A 90 -17.24 13.27 20.82
C THR A 90 -17.49 13.69 19.38
N GLU A 91 -16.98 14.85 18.97
CA GLU A 91 -17.20 15.36 17.61
C GLU A 91 -16.56 14.38 16.63
N SER A 92 -17.42 13.62 15.95
CA SER A 92 -17.00 12.66 14.95
C SER A 92 -16.33 13.43 13.80
N THR A 93 -15.04 13.23 13.60
CA THR A 93 -14.31 13.93 12.54
C THR A 93 -14.39 13.13 11.26
N VAL A 94 -14.90 13.74 10.19
CA VAL A 94 -14.93 13.11 8.86
C VAL A 94 -13.63 13.44 8.13
N ILE A 95 -12.83 12.40 7.85
CA ILE A 95 -11.59 12.50 7.07
C ILE A 95 -11.87 12.02 5.65
N THR A 96 -11.54 12.86 4.66
CA THR A 96 -11.64 12.51 3.24
C THR A 96 -10.26 12.43 2.62
N GLY A 97 -10.00 11.37 1.85
CA GLY A 97 -8.72 11.15 1.20
C GLY A 97 -8.78 10.06 0.14
N VAL A 98 -7.66 9.82 -0.56
CA VAL A 98 -7.56 8.71 -1.52
C VAL A 98 -7.41 7.40 -0.74
N ASP A 99 -8.21 6.40 -1.07
CA ASP A 99 -8.27 5.10 -0.38
C ASP A 99 -6.90 4.42 -0.26
N ILE A 100 -6.09 4.43 -1.31
CA ILE A 100 -4.72 3.88 -1.29
C ILE A 100 -3.88 4.59 -0.22
N ILE A 101 -3.92 5.93 -0.17
CA ILE A 101 -3.16 6.72 0.79
C ILE A 101 -3.64 6.44 2.22
N MET A 102 -4.95 6.41 2.41
CA MET A 102 -5.58 6.19 3.72
C MET A 102 -5.37 4.75 4.24
N ASN A 103 -5.38 3.75 3.36
CA ASN A 103 -5.23 2.34 3.72
C ASN A 103 -3.78 1.97 4.05
N HIS A 104 -2.83 2.55 3.32
CA HIS A 104 -1.41 2.24 3.47
C HIS A 104 -0.66 3.27 4.31
N HIS A 105 -1.39 4.24 4.90
CA HIS A 105 -0.82 5.31 5.73
C HIS A 105 0.35 6.05 5.05
N LEU A 106 0.23 6.29 3.74
CA LEU A 106 1.31 6.89 2.96
C LEU A 106 1.53 8.34 3.42
N PRO A 107 2.73 8.70 3.91
CA PRO A 107 2.98 10.03 4.42
C PRO A 107 3.12 11.04 3.27
N GLU A 108 2.45 12.18 3.42
CA GLU A 108 2.70 13.33 2.55
C GLU A 108 4.12 13.88 2.83
N THR A 109 4.82 14.24 1.77
CA THR A 109 6.18 14.79 1.85
C THR A 109 6.29 16.07 1.03
N SER A 110 7.15 16.98 1.48
CA SER A 110 7.40 18.26 0.80
C SER A 110 8.89 18.45 0.53
N PHE A 111 9.22 19.03 -0.63
CA PHE A 111 10.58 19.30 -1.05
C PHE A 111 10.71 20.71 -1.62
N THR A 112 11.85 21.35 -1.39
CA THR A 112 12.27 22.47 -2.26
C THR A 112 12.67 21.94 -3.63
N ARG A 113 12.64 22.78 -4.66
CA ARG A 113 12.99 22.38 -6.04
C ARG A 113 14.40 21.80 -6.13
N GLU A 114 15.35 22.37 -5.39
CA GLU A 114 16.74 21.94 -5.36
C GLU A 114 16.88 20.60 -4.63
N ALA A 115 16.19 20.44 -3.49
CA ALA A 115 16.18 19.20 -2.74
C ALA A 115 15.55 18.06 -3.56
N TYR A 116 14.45 18.32 -4.27
CA TYR A 116 13.79 17.35 -5.13
C TYR A 116 14.70 16.86 -6.25
N LYS A 117 15.40 17.77 -6.95
CA LYS A 117 16.35 17.41 -8.02
C LYS A 117 17.47 16.51 -7.51
N ARG A 118 18.02 16.83 -6.32
CA ARG A 118 19.05 16.00 -5.69
C ARG A 118 18.50 14.64 -5.31
N TYR A 119 17.35 14.61 -4.64
CA TYR A 119 16.67 13.39 -4.20
C TYR A 119 16.43 12.42 -5.36
N ILE A 120 15.81 12.88 -6.46
CA ILE A 120 15.55 12.02 -7.63
C ILE A 120 16.83 11.48 -8.25
N LYS A 121 17.91 12.29 -8.30
CA LYS A 121 19.19 11.84 -8.85
C LYS A 121 19.80 10.72 -7.99
N ASP A 122 19.76 10.88 -6.67
CA ASP A 122 20.30 9.90 -5.74
C ASP A 122 19.45 8.62 -5.70
N ASP A 123 18.11 8.76 -5.73
CA ASP A 123 17.16 7.63 -5.77
C ASP A 123 17.35 6.78 -7.04
N MET A 124 17.45 7.41 -8.21
CA MET A 124 17.69 6.69 -9.47
C MET A 124 19.03 5.93 -9.47
N LYS A 125 20.06 6.49 -8.82
CA LYS A 125 21.36 5.81 -8.65
C LYS A 125 21.24 4.60 -7.72
N SER A 126 20.51 4.74 -6.61
CA SER A 126 20.23 3.65 -5.67
C SER A 126 19.47 2.51 -6.35
N ILE A 127 18.39 2.83 -7.07
CA ILE A 127 17.56 1.85 -7.77
C ILE A 127 18.38 1.13 -8.85
N LYS A 128 19.17 1.86 -9.64
CA LYS A 128 20.04 1.23 -10.64
C LYS A 128 21.00 0.23 -10.00
N GLY A 129 21.68 0.62 -8.92
CA GLY A 129 22.60 -0.28 -8.20
C GLY A 129 21.92 -1.54 -7.69
N LYS A 130 20.77 -1.42 -7.01
CA LYS A 130 20.00 -2.58 -6.51
C LYS A 130 19.50 -3.47 -7.66
N ARG A 131 19.11 -2.90 -8.80
CA ARG A 131 18.62 -3.65 -9.97
C ARG A 131 19.74 -4.40 -10.70
N GLU A 132 20.94 -3.82 -10.78
CA GLU A 132 22.13 -4.49 -11.33
C GLU A 132 22.50 -5.72 -10.50
N GLU A 133 22.33 -5.66 -9.17
CA GLU A 133 22.59 -6.79 -8.27
C GLU A 133 21.52 -7.88 -8.38
N GLN A 134 20.23 -7.52 -8.38
CA GLN A 134 19.14 -8.50 -8.31
C GLN A 134 18.70 -9.05 -9.66
N ARG A 135 18.69 -8.23 -10.72
CA ARG A 135 18.18 -8.56 -12.06
C ARG A 135 18.93 -7.78 -13.15
N PRO A 136 20.21 -8.11 -13.41
CA PRO A 136 21.06 -7.37 -14.33
C PRO A 136 20.48 -7.31 -15.75
N GLU A 137 19.69 -8.30 -16.19
CA GLU A 137 19.07 -8.28 -17.53
C GLU A 137 18.06 -7.14 -17.73
N ARG A 138 17.51 -6.58 -16.65
CA ARG A 138 16.54 -5.49 -16.69
C ARG A 138 17.19 -4.11 -16.61
N VAL A 139 18.51 -4.03 -16.52
CA VAL A 139 19.28 -2.79 -16.60
C VAL A 139 19.77 -2.67 -18.04
N LYS A 140 18.95 -2.08 -18.90
CA LYS A 140 19.45 -1.69 -20.23
C LYS A 140 20.65 -0.76 -20.03
N PRO A 141 21.77 -0.94 -20.76
CA PRO A 141 22.81 0.07 -20.80
C PRO A 141 22.17 1.37 -21.31
N LEU A 142 22.27 2.42 -20.51
CA LEU A 142 21.88 3.79 -20.90
C LEU A 142 22.80 4.29 -22.03
#